data_AF-A0A510IX33-F1
#
_entry.id   AF-A0A510IX33-F1
#
_cell.length_a   1.000
_cell.length_b   1.000
_cell.length_c   1.000
_cell.angle_alpha   90.00
_cell.angle_beta   90.00
_cell.angle_gamma   90.00
#
_symmetry.space_group_name_H-M   'P 1'
#
loop_
_entity.id
_entity.type
_entity.pdbx_description
1 polymer ?
#
loop_
_entity_poly.entity_id
_entity_poly.type
_entity_poly.pdbx_seq_one_letter_code
_entity_poly.pdbx_strand_id
1 'polypeptide(L)'
;MVQHVYERACESCAERVIVATDDMRVAEAVQGFGGKVCMTSAEHASGTDRLQEVAVNLGLADDRILVNVQGDEPLIPARVIDQVASNLAQNTLTGVATLAEPILTLDDFRNPNIVKVVVSESGLARYFSRAPIPWPRDAFALDDGNLPMDLEPRRHIGIYAYRVALLQSFVSWPMAPLEKFEALEQLRFLYHDENIHVADACAEVPGGVDTEQDLQRMRKLIG
;
A
#
# COMPACT_ATOMS: atom_id res chain seq x y z
N MET A 1 8.97 9.94 13.03
CA MET A 1 8.26 8.96 12.18
C MET A 1 8.73 9.08 10.73
N VAL A 2 8.43 10.18 10.02
CA VAL A 2 8.83 10.38 8.62
C VAL A 2 10.33 10.15 8.34
N GLN A 3 11.22 10.55 9.28
CA GLN A 3 12.65 10.27 9.16
C GLN A 3 12.97 8.77 9.11
N HIS A 4 12.37 7.96 9.99
CA HIS A 4 12.59 6.51 10.00
C HIS A 4 12.11 5.87 8.69
N VAL A 5 10.93 6.27 8.19
CA VAL A 5 10.42 5.81 6.89
C VAL A 5 11.41 6.17 5.77
N TYR A 6 11.88 7.41 5.74
CA TYR A 6 12.83 7.87 4.74
C TYR A 6 14.15 7.07 4.79
N GLU A 7 14.68 6.83 5.98
CA GLU A 7 15.90 6.04 6.19
C GLU A 7 15.70 4.58 5.73
N ARG A 8 14.57 3.94 6.07
CA ARG A 8 14.22 2.60 5.56
C ARG A 8 14.08 2.57 4.04
N ALA A 9 13.45 3.57 3.44
CA ALA A 9 13.34 3.69 1.99
C ALA A 9 14.72 3.89 1.32
N CYS A 10 15.64 4.61 1.96
CA CYS A 10 17.02 4.77 1.47
C CYS A 10 17.87 3.50 1.56
N GLU A 11 17.47 2.50 2.35
CA GLU A 11 18.13 1.18 2.39
C GLU A 11 17.69 0.26 1.25
N SER A 12 16.63 0.62 0.52
CA SER A 12 16.18 -0.09 -0.68
C SER A 12 17.08 0.19 -1.89
N CYS A 13 16.81 -0.48 -3.00
CA CYS A 13 17.47 -0.27 -4.29
C CYS A 13 16.92 0.96 -5.05
N ALA A 14 16.12 1.82 -4.42
CA ALA A 14 15.55 3.00 -5.06
C ALA A 14 16.64 3.96 -5.57
N GLU A 15 16.60 4.32 -6.85
CA GLU A 15 17.49 5.33 -7.43
C GLU A 15 17.32 6.72 -6.79
N ARG A 16 16.10 7.00 -6.30
CA ARG A 16 15.75 8.27 -5.68
C ARG A 16 14.63 8.08 -4.66
N VAL A 17 14.83 8.62 -3.46
CA VAL A 17 13.81 8.69 -2.40
C VAL A 17 13.43 10.16 -2.19
N ILE A 18 12.13 10.44 -2.16
CA ILE A 18 11.56 11.79 -2.04
C ILE A 18 10.34 11.70 -1.12
N VAL A 19 10.24 12.61 -0.15
CA VAL A 19 9.03 12.79 0.65
C VAL A 19 8.11 13.77 -0.05
N ALA A 20 6.88 13.35 -0.33
CA ALA A 20 5.83 14.22 -0.85
C ALA A 20 4.97 14.73 0.31
N THR A 21 4.82 16.06 0.45
CA THR A 21 4.03 16.66 1.53
C THR A 21 3.42 17.99 1.12
N ASP A 22 2.31 18.36 1.74
CA ASP A 22 1.64 19.66 1.61
C ASP A 22 1.96 20.60 2.78
N ASP A 23 2.61 20.10 3.84
CA ASP A 23 2.90 20.86 5.06
C ASP A 23 4.37 21.29 5.12
N MET A 24 4.59 22.61 5.17
CA MET A 24 5.92 23.19 5.28
C MET A 24 6.70 22.72 6.52
N ARG A 25 6.02 22.43 7.64
CA ARG A 25 6.68 21.93 8.86
C ARG A 25 7.26 20.54 8.65
N VAL A 26 6.56 19.69 7.89
CA VAL A 26 7.07 18.36 7.50
C VAL A 26 8.22 18.52 6.52
N ALA A 27 8.10 19.42 5.54
CA ALA A 27 9.17 19.69 4.58
C ALA A 27 10.46 20.16 5.26
N GLU A 28 10.36 21.11 6.19
CA GLU A 28 11.48 21.63 6.98
C GLU A 28 12.12 20.52 7.84
N ALA A 29 11.31 19.68 8.48
CA ALA A 29 11.81 18.54 9.25
C ALA A 29 12.59 17.55 8.35
N VAL A 30 12.06 17.24 7.16
CA VAL A 30 12.72 16.34 6.20
C VAL A 30 14.03 16.92 5.70
N GLN A 31 14.04 18.19 5.32
CA GLN A 31 15.26 18.89 4.91
C GLN A 31 16.29 18.97 6.04
N GLY A 32 15.84 19.09 7.29
CA GLY A 32 16.70 19.15 8.48
C GLY A 32 17.57 17.90 8.67
N PHE A 33 17.11 16.72 8.25
CA PHE A 33 17.91 15.49 8.24
C PHE A 33 18.51 15.15 6.87
N GLY A 34 18.48 16.09 5.90
CA GLY A 34 19.07 15.92 4.57
C GLY A 34 18.19 15.17 3.56
N GLY A 35 16.91 14.95 3.88
CA GLY A 35 15.95 14.31 2.99
C GLY A 35 15.54 15.21 1.82
N LYS A 36 15.13 14.58 0.71
CA LYS A 36 14.56 15.29 -0.45
C LYS A 36 13.05 15.44 -0.29
N VAL A 37 12.53 16.62 -0.60
CA VAL A 37 11.10 16.93 -0.50
C VAL A 37 10.55 17.38 -1.86
N CYS A 38 9.33 16.94 -2.17
CA CYS A 38 8.49 17.55 -3.18
C CYS A 38 7.25 18.12 -2.49
N MET A 39 7.05 19.43 -2.58
CA MET A 39 5.79 20.02 -2.15
C MET A 39 4.68 19.58 -3.10
N THR A 40 3.51 19.29 -2.55
CA THR A 40 2.33 18.85 -3.29
C THR A 40 1.09 19.62 -2.84
N SER A 41 0.04 19.62 -3.65
CA SER A 41 -1.24 20.25 -3.31
C SER A 41 -1.87 19.66 -2.05
N ALA A 42 -2.49 20.51 -1.23
CA ALA A 42 -3.31 20.10 -0.09
C ALA A 42 -4.70 19.60 -0.50
N GLU A 43 -5.11 19.82 -1.76
CA GLU A 43 -6.42 19.46 -2.29
C GLU A 43 -6.50 18.03 -2.84
N HIS A 44 -5.42 17.24 -2.72
CA HIS A 44 -5.40 15.86 -3.19
C HIS A 44 -6.32 14.97 -2.36
N ALA A 45 -7.20 14.24 -3.04
CA ALA A 45 -8.15 13.35 -2.38
C ALA A 45 -7.51 12.01 -1.95
N SER A 46 -6.40 11.61 -2.57
CA SER A 46 -5.77 10.31 -2.37
C SER A 46 -4.24 10.38 -2.41
N GLY A 47 -3.58 9.33 -1.91
CA GLY A 47 -2.13 9.19 -2.01
C GLY A 47 -1.66 9.03 -3.46
N THR A 48 -2.46 8.33 -4.26
CA THR A 48 -2.19 8.14 -5.68
C THR A 48 -2.26 9.46 -6.49
N ASP A 49 -3.18 10.37 -6.18
CA ASP A 49 -3.22 11.71 -6.82
C ASP A 49 -1.94 12.51 -6.52
N ARG A 50 -1.46 12.44 -5.28
CA ARG A 50 -0.21 13.07 -4.84
C ARG A 50 1.00 12.53 -5.61
N LEU A 51 1.07 11.22 -5.86
CA LEU A 51 2.15 10.61 -6.63
C LEU A 51 2.18 11.05 -8.10
N GLN A 52 1.00 11.25 -8.69
CA GLN A 52 0.92 11.74 -10.06
C GLN A 52 1.48 13.17 -10.17
N GLU A 53 1.17 14.06 -9.23
CA GLU A 53 1.76 15.41 -9.19
C GLU A 53 3.29 15.32 -9.06
N VAL A 54 3.79 14.46 -8.17
CA VAL A 54 5.24 14.25 -7.99
C VAL A 54 5.88 13.75 -9.29
N ALA A 55 5.26 12.81 -10.00
CA ALA A 55 5.77 12.30 -11.26
C ALA A 55 5.86 13.39 -12.34
N VAL A 56 4.85 14.26 -12.43
CA VAL A 56 4.83 15.42 -13.33
C VAL A 56 5.92 16.42 -12.96
N ASN A 57 6.01 16.82 -11.69
CA ASN A 57 6.98 17.81 -11.21
C ASN A 57 8.43 17.35 -11.43
N LEU A 58 8.68 16.04 -11.39
CA LEU A 58 9.99 15.45 -11.63
C LEU A 58 10.26 15.13 -13.11
N GLY A 59 9.27 15.29 -14.00
CA GLY A 59 9.38 14.96 -15.42
C GLY A 59 9.70 13.49 -15.66
N LEU A 60 9.11 12.58 -14.86
CA LEU A 60 9.36 11.14 -15.01
C LEU A 60 8.72 10.61 -16.29
N ALA A 61 9.43 9.72 -16.98
CA ALA A 61 8.90 9.04 -18.16
C ALA A 61 7.83 8.01 -17.78
N ASP A 62 6.91 7.75 -18.71
CA ASP A 62 5.74 6.87 -18.54
C ASP A 62 6.08 5.44 -18.10
N ASP A 63 7.26 4.94 -18.47
CA ASP A 63 7.75 3.59 -18.17
C ASP A 63 8.42 3.46 -16.80
N ARG A 64 8.68 4.58 -16.10
CA ARG A 64 9.29 4.58 -14.77
C ARG A 64 8.34 3.97 -13.75
N ILE A 65 8.93 3.29 -12.77
CA ILE A 65 8.22 2.70 -11.64
C ILE A 65 8.40 3.60 -10.42
N LEU A 66 7.28 3.94 -9.77
CA LEU A 66 7.25 4.59 -8.47
C LEU A 66 6.79 3.59 -7.43
N VAL A 67 7.46 3.54 -6.28
CA VAL A 67 6.97 2.81 -5.12
C VAL A 67 6.43 3.81 -4.10
N ASN A 68 5.17 3.65 -3.72
CA ASN A 68 4.55 4.39 -2.64
C ASN A 68 4.86 3.71 -1.31
N VAL A 69 5.61 4.40 -0.46
CA VAL A 69 5.89 4.00 0.92
C VAL A 69 5.22 5.00 1.84
N GLN A 70 4.25 4.53 2.62
CA GLN A 70 3.44 5.41 3.48
C GLN A 70 4.27 6.00 4.62
N GLY A 71 3.99 7.26 4.97
CA GLY A 71 4.76 8.04 5.95
C GLY A 71 4.60 7.59 7.41
N ASP A 72 3.71 6.63 7.66
CA ASP A 72 3.34 6.03 8.94
C ASP A 72 3.81 4.58 9.10
N GLU A 73 4.65 4.07 8.18
CA GLU A 73 5.25 2.73 8.25
C GLU A 73 6.76 2.80 8.60
N PRO A 74 7.16 3.25 9.82
CA PRO A 74 8.55 3.52 10.16
C PRO A 74 9.47 2.27 10.19
N LEU A 75 8.89 1.07 10.15
CA LEU A 75 9.60 -0.20 10.21
C LEU A 75 9.47 -1.03 8.93
N ILE A 76 9.03 -0.42 7.82
CA ILE A 76 8.91 -1.13 6.55
C ILE A 76 10.29 -1.70 6.13
N PRO A 77 10.41 -3.00 5.85
CA PRO A 77 11.68 -3.57 5.42
C PRO A 77 12.04 -3.14 3.99
N ALA A 78 13.28 -2.69 3.77
CA ALA A 78 13.77 -2.30 2.45
C ALA A 78 13.54 -3.38 1.36
N ARG A 79 13.72 -4.66 1.72
CA ARG A 79 13.47 -5.80 0.81
C ARG A 79 12.02 -5.91 0.32
N VAL A 80 11.05 -5.40 1.08
CA VAL A 80 9.63 -5.37 0.69
C VAL A 80 9.39 -4.30 -0.38
N ILE A 81 10.06 -3.15 -0.23
CA ILE A 81 10.08 -2.07 -1.23
C ILE A 81 10.68 -2.58 -2.54
N ASP A 82 11.82 -3.27 -2.46
CA ASP A 82 12.49 -3.85 -3.64
C ASP A 82 11.62 -4.94 -4.31
N GLN A 83 10.97 -5.77 -3.50
CA GLN A 83 10.10 -6.83 -4.00
C GLN A 83 8.94 -6.27 -4.82
N VAL A 84 8.19 -5.28 -4.29
CA VAL A 84 7.02 -4.75 -5.02
C VAL A 84 7.44 -4.06 -6.32
N ALA A 85 8.58 -3.36 -6.33
CA ALA A 85 9.15 -2.78 -7.54
C ALA A 85 9.54 -3.86 -8.56
N SER A 86 10.23 -4.91 -8.11
CA SER A 86 10.68 -6.02 -8.95
C SER A 86 9.50 -6.79 -9.55
N ASN A 87 8.47 -7.05 -8.76
CA ASN A 87 7.23 -7.69 -9.20
C ASN A 87 6.60 -6.93 -10.37
N LEU A 88 6.50 -5.60 -10.27
CA LEU A 88 5.96 -4.78 -11.36
C LEU A 88 6.91 -4.73 -12.56
N ALA A 89 8.22 -4.62 -12.33
CA ALA A 89 9.20 -4.58 -13.42
C ALA A 89 9.17 -5.87 -14.27
N GLN A 90 8.96 -7.02 -13.63
CA GLN A 90 8.88 -8.33 -14.28
C GLN A 90 7.49 -8.62 -14.90
N ASN A 91 6.46 -7.88 -14.50
CA ASN A 91 5.10 -8.06 -14.99
C ASN A 91 4.73 -6.98 -16.03
N THR A 92 4.62 -7.40 -17.29
CA THR A 92 4.21 -6.50 -18.39
C THR A 92 2.70 -6.44 -18.59
N LEU A 93 1.92 -7.24 -17.86
CA LEU A 93 0.46 -7.32 -17.96
C LEU A 93 -0.25 -6.37 -16.98
N THR A 94 0.49 -5.77 -16.04
CA THR A 94 -0.07 -4.89 -15.01
C THR A 94 0.69 -3.56 -14.95
N GLY A 95 -0.04 -2.50 -14.62
CA GLY A 95 0.55 -1.19 -14.29
C GLY A 95 0.69 -0.95 -12.78
N VAL A 96 0.15 -1.85 -11.95
CA VAL A 96 0.23 -1.79 -10.48
C VAL A 96 0.70 -3.14 -9.93
N ALA A 97 1.51 -3.09 -8.87
CA ALA A 97 1.77 -4.23 -8.00
C ALA A 97 1.64 -3.82 -6.52
N THR A 98 1.23 -4.75 -5.67
CA THR A 98 1.18 -4.61 -4.22
C THR A 98 1.52 -5.95 -3.56
N LEU A 99 1.45 -6.01 -2.23
CA LEU A 99 1.78 -7.18 -1.44
C LEU A 99 0.65 -7.56 -0.48
N ALA A 100 0.72 -8.80 -0.01
CA ALA A 100 -0.17 -9.32 1.00
C ALA A 100 0.59 -10.22 2.00
N GLU A 101 -0.06 -10.54 3.10
CA GLU A 101 0.42 -11.50 4.10
C GLU A 101 -0.73 -12.37 4.62
N PRO A 102 -0.47 -13.56 5.15
CA PRO A 102 -1.52 -14.41 5.71
C PRO A 102 -2.17 -13.77 6.94
N ILE A 103 -3.48 -13.92 7.05
CA ILE A 103 -4.23 -13.62 8.28
C ILE A 103 -4.31 -14.91 9.11
N LEU A 104 -3.87 -14.84 10.36
CA LEU A 104 -3.72 -16.02 11.22
C LEU A 104 -4.81 -16.13 12.31
N THR A 105 -5.59 -15.06 12.52
CA THR A 105 -6.61 -15.01 13.58
C THR A 105 -7.98 -14.65 13.03
N LEU A 106 -9.04 -15.16 13.68
CA LEU A 106 -10.41 -14.82 13.31
C LEU A 106 -10.73 -13.34 13.59
N ASP A 107 -10.16 -12.78 14.66
CA ASP A 107 -10.32 -11.38 15.02
C ASP A 107 -9.78 -10.46 13.92
N ASP A 108 -8.56 -10.73 13.43
CA ASP A 108 -7.97 -9.95 12.34
C ASP A 108 -8.77 -10.11 11.04
N PHE A 109 -9.27 -11.31 10.76
CA PHE A 109 -10.09 -11.57 9.58
C PHE A 109 -11.39 -10.75 9.59
N ARG A 110 -12.03 -10.66 10.77
CA ARG A 110 -13.28 -9.90 10.97
C ARG A 110 -13.05 -8.39 11.15
N ASN A 111 -11.83 -7.95 11.41
CA ASN A 111 -11.51 -6.54 11.65
C ASN A 111 -11.63 -5.69 10.37
N PRO A 112 -12.52 -4.66 10.32
CA PRO A 112 -12.69 -3.82 9.13
C PRO A 112 -11.52 -2.84 8.88
N ASN A 113 -10.62 -2.65 9.85
CA ASN A 113 -9.39 -1.89 9.65
C ASN A 113 -8.32 -2.70 8.91
N ILE A 114 -8.47 -4.04 8.89
CA ILE A 114 -7.61 -4.94 8.14
C ILE A 114 -8.27 -5.18 6.78
N VAL A 115 -7.65 -4.66 5.72
CA VAL A 115 -8.13 -4.85 4.35
C VAL A 115 -7.78 -6.27 3.90
N LYS A 116 -8.78 -7.03 3.47
CA LYS A 116 -8.60 -8.36 2.88
C LYS A 116 -8.44 -8.24 1.37
N VAL A 117 -7.69 -9.17 0.78
CA VAL A 117 -7.57 -9.30 -0.67
C VAL A 117 -7.81 -10.74 -1.11
N VAL A 118 -8.61 -10.90 -2.17
CA VAL A 118 -8.75 -12.18 -2.88
C VAL A 118 -7.86 -12.12 -4.12
N VAL A 119 -6.98 -13.12 -4.28
CA VAL A 119 -5.98 -13.18 -5.35
C VAL A 119 -6.22 -14.43 -6.18
N SER A 120 -6.07 -14.34 -7.51
CA SER A 120 -6.10 -15.51 -8.40
C SER A 120 -4.81 -16.31 -8.33
N GLU A 121 -4.83 -17.52 -8.88
CA GLU A 121 -3.63 -18.36 -9.08
C GLU A 121 -2.51 -17.63 -9.85
N SER A 122 -2.89 -16.72 -10.76
CA SER A 122 -1.94 -15.90 -11.54
C SER A 122 -1.40 -14.68 -10.79
N GLY A 123 -1.65 -14.55 -9.49
CA GLY A 123 -1.21 -13.41 -8.70
C GLY A 123 -1.92 -12.10 -9.02
N LEU A 124 -3.17 -12.15 -9.52
CA LEU A 124 -3.96 -10.94 -9.81
C LEU A 124 -5.03 -10.73 -8.74
N ALA A 125 -5.15 -9.50 -8.24
CA ALA A 125 -6.23 -9.15 -7.33
C ALA A 125 -7.58 -9.33 -8.03
N ARG A 126 -8.52 -10.00 -7.35
CA ARG A 126 -9.93 -10.08 -7.74
C ARG A 126 -10.76 -9.04 -7.02
N TYR A 127 -10.49 -8.82 -5.74
CA TYR A 127 -11.16 -7.79 -4.96
C TYR A 127 -10.41 -7.47 -3.67
N PHE A 128 -10.53 -6.22 -3.23
CA PHE A 128 -10.12 -5.76 -1.90
C PHE A 128 -11.36 -5.37 -1.12
N SER A 129 -11.43 -5.73 0.15
CA SER A 129 -12.57 -5.37 0.99
C SER A 129 -12.22 -5.30 2.46
N ARG A 130 -12.92 -4.44 3.19
CA ARG A 130 -12.93 -4.47 4.66
C ARG A 130 -13.81 -5.60 5.21
N ALA A 131 -14.68 -6.18 4.39
CA ALA A 131 -15.48 -7.35 4.76
C ALA A 131 -14.63 -8.63 4.82
N PRO A 132 -15.02 -9.64 5.61
CA PRO A 132 -14.33 -10.93 5.70
C PRO A 132 -14.47 -11.72 4.39
N ILE A 133 -13.47 -11.62 3.52
CA ILE A 133 -13.41 -12.32 2.23
C ILE A 133 -12.14 -13.19 2.10
N PRO A 134 -12.24 -14.39 1.49
CA PRO A 134 -13.48 -15.01 0.99
C PRO A 134 -14.34 -15.56 2.14
N TRP A 135 -15.67 -15.56 1.96
CA TRP A 135 -16.61 -15.98 3.01
C TRP A 135 -16.64 -17.50 3.19
N PRO A 136 -16.28 -18.05 4.37
CA PRO A 136 -16.28 -19.48 4.61
C PRO A 136 -17.69 -19.99 4.99
N ARG A 137 -18.54 -20.20 3.98
CA ARG A 137 -19.98 -20.51 4.12
C ARG A 137 -20.30 -21.53 5.23
N ASP A 138 -19.66 -22.69 5.18
CA ASP A 138 -20.02 -23.82 6.05
C ASP A 138 -19.43 -23.68 7.45
N ALA A 139 -18.18 -23.20 7.57
CA ALA A 139 -17.54 -23.02 8.87
C ALA A 139 -18.18 -21.88 9.69
N PHE A 140 -18.56 -20.77 9.05
CA PHE A 140 -19.24 -19.67 9.75
C PHE A 140 -20.70 -19.97 10.08
N ALA A 141 -21.32 -20.98 9.45
CA ALA A 141 -22.63 -21.47 9.87
C ALA A 141 -22.58 -22.24 11.19
N LEU A 142 -21.42 -22.82 11.53
CA LEU A 142 -21.18 -23.55 12.78
C LEU A 142 -20.74 -22.63 13.93
N ASP A 143 -20.13 -21.47 13.60
CA ASP A 143 -19.60 -20.43 14.50
C ASP A 143 -18.83 -20.99 15.71
N ASP A 144 -17.81 -21.81 15.43
CA ASP A 144 -16.95 -22.41 16.45
C ASP A 144 -15.90 -21.43 17.04
N GLY A 145 -15.95 -20.17 16.64
CA GLY A 145 -15.05 -19.11 17.09
C GLY A 145 -13.63 -19.19 16.50
N ASN A 146 -13.39 -20.04 15.50
CA ASN A 146 -12.06 -20.19 14.91
C ASN A 146 -12.01 -19.76 13.44
N LEU A 147 -10.81 -19.38 13.00
CA LEU A 147 -10.54 -19.25 11.57
C LEU A 147 -10.47 -20.67 10.97
N PRO A 148 -11.21 -20.97 9.90
CA PRO A 148 -11.21 -22.31 9.32
C PRO A 148 -9.81 -22.71 8.86
N MET A 149 -9.36 -23.92 9.18
CA MET A 149 -7.99 -24.37 8.89
C MET A 149 -7.63 -24.36 7.40
N ASP A 150 -8.59 -24.64 6.53
CA ASP A 150 -8.37 -24.69 5.07
C ASP A 150 -8.58 -23.32 4.39
N LEU A 151 -8.91 -22.28 5.18
CA LEU A 151 -9.02 -20.91 4.67
C LEU A 151 -7.66 -20.23 4.79
N GLU A 152 -7.19 -19.67 3.68
CA GLU A 152 -5.95 -18.87 3.62
C GLU A 152 -6.29 -17.40 3.31
N PRO A 153 -6.90 -16.65 4.25
CA PRO A 153 -7.23 -15.26 4.00
C PRO A 153 -5.98 -14.40 4.01
N ARG A 154 -5.97 -13.36 3.18
CA ARG A 154 -4.83 -12.47 2.99
C ARG A 154 -5.15 -11.07 3.45
N ARG A 155 -4.27 -10.48 4.26
CA ARG A 155 -4.23 -9.05 4.56
C ARG A 155 -3.46 -8.35 3.45
N HIS A 156 -4.06 -7.33 2.87
CA HIS A 156 -3.38 -6.42 1.96
C HIS A 156 -2.42 -5.50 2.72
N ILE A 157 -1.21 -5.32 2.19
CA ILE A 157 -0.18 -4.41 2.71
C ILE A 157 -0.18 -3.16 1.83
N GLY A 158 -0.32 -1.98 2.45
CA GLY A 158 -0.50 -0.67 1.80
C GLY A 158 0.71 -0.12 1.03
N ILE A 159 1.62 -0.98 0.58
CA ILE A 159 2.74 -0.65 -0.29
C ILE A 159 2.38 -0.95 -1.74
N TYR A 160 2.67 -0.03 -2.63
CA TYR A 160 2.34 -0.16 -4.05
C TYR A 160 3.49 0.25 -4.93
N ALA A 161 3.69 -0.48 -6.02
CA ALA A 161 4.45 -0.03 -7.17
C ALA A 161 3.49 0.36 -8.30
N TYR A 162 3.78 1.46 -8.98
CA TYR A 162 3.00 1.96 -10.11
C TYR A 162 3.90 2.29 -11.30
N ARG A 163 3.42 2.04 -12.52
CA ARG A 163 3.98 2.67 -13.72
C ARG A 163 3.43 4.09 -13.83
N VAL A 164 4.30 5.06 -14.16
CA VAL A 164 3.89 6.47 -14.31
C VAL A 164 2.71 6.64 -15.25
N ALA A 165 2.71 5.92 -16.38
CA ALA A 165 1.61 5.94 -17.35
C ALA A 165 0.24 5.70 -16.69
N LEU A 166 0.17 4.74 -15.77
CA LEU A 166 -1.09 4.35 -15.14
C LEU A 166 -1.54 5.37 -14.09
N LEU A 167 -0.61 6.05 -13.42
CA LEU A 167 -0.95 7.17 -12.52
C LEU A 167 -1.65 8.31 -13.27
N GLN A 168 -1.21 8.61 -14.49
CA GLN A 168 -1.85 9.63 -15.33
C GLN A 168 -3.29 9.24 -15.71
N SER A 169 -3.54 7.96 -16.00
CA SER A 169 -4.90 7.48 -16.24
C SER A 169 -5.75 7.53 -14.97
N PHE A 170 -5.21 7.13 -13.81
CA PHE A 170 -5.93 7.10 -12.54
C PHE A 170 -6.51 8.45 -12.13
N VAL A 171 -5.74 9.54 -12.25
CA VAL A 171 -6.20 10.89 -11.89
C VAL A 171 -7.23 11.46 -12.86
N SER A 172 -7.32 10.90 -14.07
CA SER A 172 -8.34 11.27 -15.06
C SER A 172 -9.69 10.62 -14.80
N TRP A 173 -9.71 9.53 -14.03
CA TRP A 173 -10.94 8.79 -13.75
C TRP A 173 -11.71 9.41 -12.58
N PRO A 174 -13.04 9.44 -12.66
CA PRO A 174 -13.84 9.77 -11.50
C PRO A 174 -13.61 8.73 -10.39
N MET A 175 -13.76 9.16 -9.13
CA MET A 175 -13.78 8.24 -7.99
C MET A 175 -14.80 7.11 -8.25
N ALA A 176 -14.35 5.86 -8.11
CA ALA A 176 -15.20 4.72 -8.37
C ALA A 176 -16.28 4.58 -7.28
N PRO A 177 -17.50 4.12 -7.60
CA PRO A 177 -18.52 3.86 -6.58
C PRO A 177 -18.02 2.93 -5.48
N LEU A 178 -17.30 1.86 -5.84
CA LEU A 178 -16.76 0.87 -4.88
C LEU A 178 -15.69 1.47 -3.98
N GLU A 179 -14.79 2.28 -4.54
CA GLU A 179 -13.78 3.02 -3.79
C GLU A 179 -14.42 3.89 -2.70
N LYS A 180 -15.51 4.59 -3.02
CA LYS A 180 -16.22 5.45 -2.05
C LYS A 180 -16.83 4.66 -0.89
N PHE A 181 -17.41 3.48 -1.15
CA PHE A 181 -18.06 2.68 -0.11
C PHE A 181 -17.04 1.97 0.79
N GLU A 182 -15.98 1.42 0.21
CA GLU A 182 -14.94 0.71 0.95
C GLU A 182 -13.88 1.66 1.53
N ALA A 183 -13.81 2.91 1.06
CA ALA A 183 -12.71 3.82 1.33
C ALA A 183 -11.35 3.17 1.02
N LEU A 184 -11.22 2.67 -0.22
CA LEU A 184 -10.06 1.94 -0.76
C LEU A 184 -9.75 2.42 -2.19
N GLU A 185 -8.73 3.27 -2.34
CA GLU A 185 -8.36 3.91 -3.61
C GLU A 185 -8.00 2.91 -4.71
N GLN A 186 -7.41 1.77 -4.35
CA GLN A 186 -7.00 0.75 -5.31
C GLN A 186 -8.18 0.10 -6.03
N LEU A 187 -9.40 0.21 -5.50
CA LEU A 187 -10.60 -0.28 -6.18
C LEU A 187 -10.94 0.52 -7.45
N ARG A 188 -10.41 1.73 -7.61
CA ARG A 188 -10.57 2.50 -8.85
C ARG A 188 -9.89 1.81 -10.03
N PHE A 189 -8.70 1.23 -9.83
CA PHE A 189 -8.04 0.42 -10.86
C PHE A 189 -8.92 -0.77 -11.27
N LEU A 190 -9.37 -1.57 -10.30
CA LEU A 190 -10.20 -2.74 -10.58
C LEU A 190 -11.53 -2.37 -11.26
N TYR A 191 -12.12 -1.23 -10.88
CA TYR A 191 -13.36 -0.72 -11.49
C TYR A 191 -13.18 -0.33 -12.97
N HIS A 192 -11.96 0.04 -13.38
CA HIS A 192 -11.58 0.38 -14.75
C HIS A 192 -10.87 -0.77 -15.48
N ASP A 193 -11.10 -2.02 -15.04
CA ASP A 193 -10.52 -3.25 -15.64
C ASP A 193 -8.98 -3.31 -15.61
N GLU A 194 -8.34 -2.49 -14.78
CA GLU A 194 -6.89 -2.52 -14.59
C GLU A 194 -6.51 -3.65 -13.63
N ASN A 195 -5.53 -4.45 -14.06
CA ASN A 195 -5.02 -5.54 -13.25
C ASN A 195 -4.04 -5.03 -12.18
N ILE A 196 -4.20 -5.52 -10.95
CA ILE A 196 -3.25 -5.31 -9.86
C ILE A 196 -2.56 -6.64 -9.57
N HIS A 197 -1.24 -6.68 -9.70
CA HIS A 197 -0.45 -7.83 -9.29
C HIS A 197 -0.29 -7.86 -7.76
N VAL A 198 -0.46 -9.03 -7.14
CA VAL A 198 -0.31 -9.24 -5.69
C VAL A 198 0.59 -10.44 -5.46
N ALA A 199 1.56 -10.28 -4.57
CA ALA A 199 2.39 -11.37 -4.09
C ALA A 199 2.51 -11.33 -2.56
N ASP A 200 2.95 -12.44 -1.98
CA ASP A 200 3.25 -12.47 -0.55
C ASP A 200 4.49 -11.66 -0.23
N ALA A 201 4.43 -10.87 0.84
CA ALA A 201 5.60 -10.15 1.32
C ALA A 201 6.73 -11.12 1.69
N CYS A 202 7.94 -10.82 1.23
CA CYS A 202 9.15 -11.60 1.53
C CYS A 202 9.67 -11.39 2.97
N ALA A 203 8.98 -10.55 3.73
CA ALA A 203 9.28 -10.14 5.09
C ALA A 203 7.98 -9.80 5.82
N GLU A 204 7.97 -9.96 7.13
CA GLU A 204 6.95 -9.35 7.97
C GLU A 204 7.00 -7.83 7.84
N VAL A 205 5.85 -7.20 7.62
CA VAL A 205 5.70 -5.74 7.60
C VAL A 205 4.97 -5.33 8.87
N PRO A 206 5.69 -4.80 9.88
CA PRO A 206 5.06 -4.37 11.12
C PRO A 206 3.96 -3.35 10.82
N GLY A 207 2.79 -3.52 11.44
CA GLY A 207 1.66 -2.60 11.22
C GLY A 207 2.05 -1.15 11.48
N GLY A 208 1.53 -0.25 10.63
CA GLY A 208 1.75 1.20 10.68
C GLY A 208 1.26 1.87 11.97
N VAL A 209 1.35 3.20 11.99
CA VAL A 209 1.00 4.04 13.14
C VAL A 209 -0.23 4.88 12.86
N ASP A 210 -1.41 4.34 13.15
CA ASP A 210 -2.69 5.06 13.03
C ASP A 210 -3.24 5.54 14.38
N THR A 211 -2.86 4.86 15.47
CA THR A 211 -3.36 5.15 16.83
C THR A 211 -2.21 5.41 17.81
N GLU A 212 -2.54 6.03 18.96
CA GLU A 212 -1.58 6.19 20.06
C GLU A 212 -1.07 4.83 20.57
N GLN A 213 -1.90 3.78 20.51
CA GLN A 213 -1.48 2.42 20.88
C GLN A 213 -0.44 1.87 19.90
N ASP A 214 -0.61 2.12 18.60
CA ASP A 214 0.39 1.76 17.58
C ASP A 214 1.69 2.53 17.79
N LEU A 215 1.62 3.82 18.12
CA LEU A 215 2.80 4.62 18.41
C LEU A 215 3.57 4.08 19.61
N GLN A 216 2.87 3.69 20.68
CA GLN A 216 3.49 3.07 21.86
C GLN A 216 4.09 1.70 21.54
N ARG A 217 3.44 0.89 20.71
CA ARG A 217 3.99 -0.37 20.19
C ARG A 217 5.28 -0.10 19.41
N MET A 218 5.28 0.88 18.51
CA MET A 218 6.45 1.23 17.69
C MET A 218 7.61 1.76 18.52
N ARG A 219 7.36 2.62 19.52
CA ARG A 219 8.41 3.10 20.43
C ARG A 219 9.16 1.96 21.13
N LYS A 220 8.45 0.90 21.51
CA LYS A 220 9.07 -0.30 22.14
C LYS A 220 9.94 -1.11 21.18
N LEU A 221 9.67 -1.03 19.87
CA LEU A 221 10.43 -1.76 18.84
C LEU A 221 11.66 -0.98 18.37
N ILE A 222 11.58 0.35 18.32
CA ILE A 222 12.65 1.23 17.80
C ILE A 222 13.72 1.53 18.87
N GLY A 223 13.36 1.49 20.16
CA GLY A 223 14.27 1.77 21.28
C GLY A 223 14.23 3.24 21.71
#